data_AF-A0A1J9UWF6-F1
#
_entry.id   AF-A0A1J9UWF6-F1
#
_cell.length_a   1.000
_cell.length_b   1.000
_cell.length_c   1.000
_cell.angle_alpha   90.00
_cell.angle_beta   90.00
_cell.angle_gamma   90.00
#
_symmetry.space_group_name_H-M   'P 1'
#
loop_
_entity.id
_entity.type
_entity.pdbx_description
1 polymer ?
#
loop_
_entity_poly.entity_id
_entity_poly.type
_entity_poly.pdbx_seq_one_letter_code
_entity_poly.pdbx_strand_id
1 'polypeptide(L)' 'MKSSENLYHEGNYRFWLNTKTGSLRMKLNGDKELYTIPKNSKLYDRLMNDFFSNSVKIEESKAD' A
#
# COMPACT_ATOMS: atom_id res chain seq x y z
N MET A 1 29.86 -8.92 -9.31
CA MET A 1 28.50 -8.44 -8.98
C MET A 1 28.07 -9.17 -7.72
N LYS A 2 27.91 -8.50 -6.57
CA LYS A 2 27.54 -9.17 -5.30
C LYS A 2 26.08 -9.62 -5.40
N SER A 3 25.83 -10.92 -5.39
CA SER A 3 24.48 -11.46 -5.25
C SER A 3 23.98 -11.08 -3.85
N SER A 4 22.96 -10.23 -3.78
CA SER A 4 22.19 -9.98 -2.57
C SER A 4 21.73 -11.33 -2.01
N GLU A 5 22.02 -11.65 -0.74
CA GLU A 5 21.55 -12.89 -0.06
C GLU A 5 20.03 -12.90 0.16
N ASN A 6 19.33 -11.85 -0.28
CA ASN A 6 17.91 -11.71 -0.05
C ASN A 6 17.11 -12.44 -1.14
N LEU A 7 16.14 -13.23 -0.70
CA LEU A 7 15.14 -13.84 -1.56
C LEU A 7 14.02 -12.82 -1.84
N TYR A 8 13.78 -12.52 -3.11
CA TYR A 8 12.69 -11.63 -3.53
C TYR A 8 11.58 -12.43 -4.20
N HIS A 9 10.33 -12.09 -3.89
CA HIS A 9 9.16 -12.56 -4.62
C HIS A 9 8.48 -11.38 -5.30
N GLU A 10 8.50 -11.38 -6.64
CA GLU A 10 7.70 -10.47 -7.43
C GLU A 10 6.25 -10.95 -7.47
N GLY A 11 5.30 -10.04 -7.22
CA GLY A 11 3.88 -10.35 -7.22
C GLY A 11 3.03 -9.09 -7.14
N ASN A 12 1.74 -9.21 -7.45
CA ASN A 12 0.81 -8.09 -7.29
C ASN A 12 0.39 -8.01 -5.83
N TYR A 13 0.38 -6.79 -5.31
CA TYR A 13 -0.10 -6.47 -3.98
C TYR A 13 -1.28 -5.49 -4.08
N ARG A 14 -2.17 -5.55 -3.09
CA ARG A 14 -3.21 -4.52 -2.90
C ARG A 14 -3.05 -3.91 -1.53
N PHE A 15 -3.09 -2.57 -1.49
CA PHE A 15 -3.18 -1.79 -0.27
C PHE A 15 -4.62 -1.30 -0.07
N TRP A 16 -5.10 -1.33 1.17
CA TRP A 16 -6.35 -0.67 1.53
C TRP A 16 -6.36 -0.24 3.00
N LEU A 17 -7.07 0.84 3.27
CA LEU A 17 -7.26 1.36 4.62
C LEU A 17 -8.47 0.69 5.26
N ASN A 18 -8.27 0.03 6.40
CA ASN A 18 -9.39 -0.35 7.26
C ASN A 18 -9.82 0.89 8.06
N THR A 19 -10.93 1.50 7.65
CA THR A 19 -11.45 2.73 8.26
C THR A 19 -11.98 2.55 9.68
N LYS A 20 -12.43 1.35 10.06
CA LYS A 20 -12.91 1.06 11.42
C LYS A 20 -11.77 1.04 12.44
N THR A 21 -10.62 0.50 12.05
CA THR A 21 -9.45 0.38 12.94
C THR A 21 -8.35 1.41 12.64
N GLY A 22 -8.47 2.17 11.55
CA GLY A 22 -7.46 3.11 11.08
C GLY A 22 -6.14 2.47 10.65
N SER A 23 -6.15 1.18 10.30
CA SER A 23 -4.94 0.43 9.97
C SER A 23 -4.82 0.15 8.48
N LEU A 24 -3.60 0.30 7.94
CA LEU A 24 -3.30 -0.02 6.56
C LEU A 24 -3.04 -1.53 6.44
N ARG A 25 -3.66 -2.16 5.45
CA ARG A 25 -3.54 -3.59 5.19
C ARG A 25 -2.96 -3.82 3.80
N MET A 26 -2.14 -4.86 3.70
CA MET A 26 -1.56 -5.33 2.44
C MET A 26 -1.90 -6.81 2.25
N LYS A 27 -2.30 -7.20 1.04
CA LYS A 27 -2.47 -8.61 0.63
C LYS A 27 -1.65 -8.88 -0.60
N LEU A 28 -0.91 -9.99 -0.58
CA LEU A 28 -0.19 -10.53 -1.72
C LEU A 28 -1.12 -11.51 -2.47
N ASN A 29 -1.02 -11.53 -3.80
CA ASN A 29 -1.87 -12.30 -4.72
C ASN A 29 -2.57 -13.56 -4.16
N GLY A 30 -3.90 -13.62 -4.38
CA GLY A 30 -4.75 -14.79 -4.18
C GLY A 30 -5.08 -15.07 -2.73
N ASP A 31 -4.13 -15.65 -1.99
CA ASP A 31 -4.41 -16.34 -0.73
C ASP A 31 -3.33 -16.16 0.35
N LYS A 32 -2.24 -15.43 0.07
CA LYS A 32 -1.13 -15.28 1.02
C LYS A 32 -1.13 -13.92 1.72
N GLU A 33 -1.17 -14.05 3.05
CA GLU A 33 -0.89 -13.09 4.13
C GLU A 33 -1.49 -11.67 4.04
N LEU A 34 -2.23 -11.35 5.10
CA LEU A 34 -2.70 -10.02 5.43
C LEU A 34 -1.69 -9.39 6.38
N TYR A 35 -0.86 -8.47 5.86
CA TYR A 35 0.05 -7.70 6.70
C TYR A 35 -0.68 -6.46 7.21
N THR A 36 -0.66 -6.26 8.53
CA THR A 36 -1.13 -5.02 9.15
C THR A 36 0.06 -4.10 9.37
N ILE A 37 0.01 -2.92 8.78
CA ILE A 37 1.07 -1.91 8.90
C ILE A 37 0.65 -0.93 10.01
N PRO A 38 1.43 -0.79 11.10
CA PRO A 38 1.08 0.10 12.20
C PRO A 38 1.07 1.57 11.78
N LYS A 39 0.05 2.31 12.24
CA LYS A 39 -0.21 3.73 11.92
C LYS A 39 0.95 4.69 12.26
N ASN A 40 1.83 4.30 13.18
CA ASN A 40 2.95 5.14 13.65
C ASN A 40 4.31 4.71 13.07
N SER A 41 4.29 3.92 11.98
CA SER A 41 5.52 3.51 11.31
C SER A 41 5.83 4.43 10.13
N LYS A 42 7.11 4.70 9.88
CA LYS A 42 7.55 5.43 8.68
C LYS A 42 7.03 4.79 7.38
N LEU A 43 6.89 3.46 7.37
CA LEU A 43 6.33 2.72 6.25
C LEU A 43 4.86 3.07 6.01
N TYR A 44 4.08 3.19 7.08
CA TYR A 44 2.68 3.61 7.00
C TYR A 44 2.56 5.01 6.38
N ASP A 45 3.31 5.99 6.89
CA ASP A 45 3.25 7.38 6.41
C ASP A 45 3.58 7.47 4.92
N ARG A 46 4.63 6.75 4.50
CA ARG A 46 5.05 6.69 3.10
C ARG A 46 3.98 6.05 2.22
N LEU A 47 3.43 4.90 2.59
CA LEU A 47 2.43 4.21 1.78
C LEU A 47 1.11 4.98 1.71
N MET A 48 0.71 5.63 2.81
CA MET A 48 -0.41 6.57 2.79
C MET A 48 -0.14 7.70 1.80
N ASN A 49 1.08 8.23 1.78
CA ASN A 49 1.41 9.30 0.84
C ASN A 49 1.43 8.83 -0.61
N ASP A 50 2.11 7.74 -0.90
CA ASP A 50 2.36 7.26 -2.25
C ASP A 50 1.07 6.74 -2.92
N PHE A 51 0.16 6.13 -2.16
CA PHE A 51 -1.04 5.47 -2.71
C PHE A 51 -2.36 6.19 -2.42
N PHE A 52 -2.44 6.98 -1.35
CA PHE A 52 -3.71 7.57 -0.88
C PHE A 52 -3.71 9.09 -0.81
N SER A 53 -2.58 9.79 -0.98
CA SER A 53 -2.60 11.27 -1.06
C SER A 53 -3.04 11.80 -2.43
N ASN A 54 -2.97 10.99 -3.49
CA ASN A 54 -3.28 11.44 -4.86
C ASN A 54 -4.74 11.23 -5.28
N SER A 55 -5.59 10.62 -4.45
CA SER A 55 -7.00 10.37 -4.78
C SER A 55 -7.90 11.62 -4.69
N VAL A 56 -7.37 12.79 -4.32
CA VAL A 56 -8.12 14.06 -4.27
C VAL A 56 -8.03 14.85 -5.60
N LYS A 57 -7.28 14.40 -6.60
CA LYS A 57 -7.10 15.13 -7.88
C LYS A 57 -7.84 14.56 -9.10
N ILE A 58 -8.71 13.56 -8.94
CA ILE A 58 -9.40 12.92 -10.07
C ILE A 58 -10.93 13.06 -9.95
N GLU A 59 -11.46 14.26 -9.72
CA GLU A 59 -12.89 14.57 -9.97
C GLU A 59 -13.15 16.05 -10.37
N GLU A 60 -12.18 16.78 -10.95
CA GLU A 60 -12.42 18.15 -11.47
C GLU A 60 -11.94 18.35 -12.92
N SER A 61 -12.06 17.33 -13.76
CA SER A 61 -11.82 17.52 -15.21
C SER A 61 -12.58 16.48 -16.02
N LYS A 62 -13.89 16.72 -16.12
CA LYS A 62 -14.75 16.39 -17.28
C LYS A 62 -16.16 16.92 -17.01
N ALA A 63 -16.27 18.24 -16.99
CA ALA A 63 -17.51 18.94 -17.31
C ALA A 63 -17.13 19.98 -18.37
N ASP A 64 -17.22 19.56 -19.63
CA ASP A 64 -17.39 20.40 -20.81
C ASP A 64 -18.16 19.57 -21.85
#